data_AF-A0AA94M3M3-F1
#
_entry.id   AF-A0AA94M3M3-F1
#
_cell.length_a   1.000
_cell.length_b   1.000
_cell.length_c   1.000
_cell.angle_alpha   90.00
_cell.angle_beta   90.00
_cell.angle_gamma   90.00
#
_symmetry.space_group_name_H-M   'P 1'
#
loop_
_entity.id
_entity.type
_entity.pdbx_description
1 polymer ?
#
loop_
_entity_poly.entity_id
_entity_poly.type
_entity_poly.pdbx_seq_one_letter_code
_entity_poly.pdbx_strand_id
1 'polypeptide(L)'
;MEHIYTSKEDILEIYKDGDKYFLKYPTFNITMPEIVKEIPKTAVDGYLSGEHTGKELISYASNGIWKLKHHLTQEESDRKFLREHPKFILNNIEENRKLFSEEEFQNLLSQAHKISKFKGD
;
A
#
# COMPACT_ATOMS: atom_id res chain seq x y z
N MET A 1 -24.00 -0.81 -20.94
CA MET A 1 -23.62 -1.02 -19.53
C MET A 1 -24.72 -1.76 -18.80
N GLU A 2 -24.45 -3.00 -18.42
CA GLU A 2 -25.30 -3.86 -17.59
C GLU A 2 -24.91 -3.70 -16.12
N HIS A 3 -25.88 -3.59 -15.22
CA HIS A 3 -25.63 -3.53 -13.79
C HIS A 3 -25.45 -4.96 -13.23
N ILE A 4 -24.32 -5.24 -12.60
CA ILE A 4 -23.94 -6.58 -12.10
C ILE A 4 -24.17 -6.71 -10.60
N TYR A 5 -23.81 -5.69 -9.81
CA TYR A 5 -23.78 -5.81 -8.35
C TYR A 5 -23.91 -4.45 -7.67
N THR A 6 -24.66 -4.39 -6.56
CA THR A 6 -24.73 -3.21 -5.68
C THR A 6 -24.36 -3.62 -4.26
N SER A 7 -23.40 -2.93 -3.64
CA SER A 7 -23.15 -3.00 -2.19
C SER A 7 -23.74 -1.78 -1.52
N LYS A 8 -24.70 -2.01 -0.62
CA LYS A 8 -25.24 -0.96 0.26
C LYS A 8 -24.31 -0.64 1.42
N GLU A 9 -23.48 -1.60 1.84
CA GLU A 9 -22.52 -1.43 2.92
C GLU A 9 -21.35 -0.55 2.48
N ASP A 10 -20.76 -0.87 1.32
CA ASP A 10 -19.64 -0.10 0.76
C ASP A 10 -20.11 1.10 -0.08
N ILE A 11 -21.42 1.23 -0.34
CA ILE A 11 -22.02 2.28 -1.17
C ILE A 11 -21.34 2.34 -2.55
N LEU A 12 -21.34 1.20 -3.25
CA LEU A 12 -20.77 1.09 -4.59
C LEU A 12 -21.62 0.20 -5.50
N GLU A 13 -21.47 0.40 -6.80
CA GLU A 13 -22.14 -0.35 -7.85
C GLU A 13 -21.11 -0.83 -8.89
N ILE A 14 -21.30 -2.03 -9.41
CA ILE A 14 -20.43 -2.61 -10.43
C ILE A 14 -21.27 -2.83 -11.69
N TYR A 15 -20.76 -2.34 -12.80
CA TYR A 15 -21.34 -2.44 -14.13
C TYR A 15 -20.41 -3.21 -15.07
N LYS A 16 -20.96 -3.83 -16.09
CA LYS A 16 -20.24 -4.53 -17.15
C LYS A 16 -20.61 -3.95 -18.51
N ASP A 17 -19.63 -3.71 -19.35
CA ASP A 17 -19.81 -3.29 -20.73
C ASP A 17 -18.93 -4.16 -21.63
N GLY A 18 -19.52 -5.19 -22.23
CA GLY A 18 -18.77 -6.19 -22.98
C GLY A 18 -17.77 -6.94 -22.09
N ASP A 19 -16.47 -6.77 -22.36
CA ASP A 19 -15.38 -7.38 -21.59
C ASP A 19 -14.86 -6.49 -20.44
N LYS A 20 -15.35 -5.24 -20.36
CA LYS A 20 -14.90 -4.25 -19.40
C LYS A 20 -15.83 -4.17 -18.20
N TYR A 21 -15.25 -3.91 -17.03
CA TYR A 21 -16.01 -3.68 -15.79
C TYR A 21 -15.84 -2.23 -15.35
N PHE A 22 -16.88 -1.67 -14.78
CA PHE A 22 -16.91 -0.29 -14.30
C PHE A 22 -17.38 -0.27 -12.85
N LEU A 23 -16.61 0.39 -12.00
CA LEU A 23 -16.97 0.69 -10.63
C LEU A 23 -17.59 2.08 -10.57
N LYS A 24 -18.78 2.17 -9.98
CA LYS A 24 -19.46 3.42 -9.72
C LYS A 24 -19.61 3.63 -8.22
N TYR A 25 -19.19 4.77 -7.71
CA TYR A 25 -19.28 5.12 -6.30
C TYR A 25 -19.44 6.63 -6.12
N PRO A 26 -20.23 7.10 -5.14
CA PRO A 26 -20.31 8.50 -4.81
C PRO A 26 -19.02 8.95 -4.12
N THR A 27 -18.56 10.17 -4.38
CA THR A 27 -17.56 10.79 -3.50
C THR A 27 -18.23 11.29 -2.23
N PHE A 28 -17.57 11.19 -1.08
CA PHE A 28 -18.09 11.67 0.20
C PHE A 28 -17.85 13.19 0.40
N ASN A 29 -17.95 13.98 -0.67
CA ASN A 29 -17.82 15.45 -0.65
C ASN A 29 -19.21 16.13 -0.65
N ILE A 30 -19.27 17.44 -0.42
CA ILE A 30 -20.52 18.23 -0.30
C ILE A 30 -21.48 17.99 -1.48
N THR A 31 -20.95 17.85 -2.70
CA THR A 31 -21.74 17.68 -3.93
C THR A 31 -21.98 16.21 -4.30
N MET A 32 -21.44 15.25 -3.56
CA MET A 32 -21.49 13.80 -3.82
C MET A 32 -21.46 13.39 -5.31
N PRO A 33 -20.51 13.88 -6.14
CA PRO A 33 -20.46 13.46 -7.53
C PRO A 33 -20.23 11.96 -7.63
N GLU A 34 -20.96 11.33 -8.56
CA GLU A 34 -20.81 9.93 -8.90
C GLU A 34 -19.56 9.74 -9.76
N ILE A 35 -18.63 8.92 -9.28
CA ILE A 35 -17.40 8.58 -9.99
C ILE A 35 -17.60 7.22 -10.66
N VAL A 36 -17.31 7.16 -11.96
CA VAL A 36 -17.27 5.92 -12.73
C VAL A 36 -15.82 5.65 -13.15
N LYS A 37 -15.30 4.47 -12.82
CA LYS A 37 -13.93 4.06 -13.15
C LYS A 37 -13.93 2.67 -13.79
N GLU A 38 -13.15 2.50 -14.85
CA GLU A 38 -12.91 1.19 -15.44
C GLU A 38 -12.00 0.37 -14.50
N ILE A 39 -12.36 -0.87 -14.24
CA ILE A 39 -11.61 -1.81 -13.42
C ILE A 39 -11.49 -3.17 -14.15
N PRO A 40 -10.41 -3.92 -13.93
CA PRO A 40 -10.25 -5.25 -14.51
C PRO A 40 -11.19 -6.25 -13.83
N LYS A 41 -11.60 -7.29 -14.58
CA LYS A 41 -12.41 -8.38 -14.05
C LYS A 41 -11.80 -9.03 -12.80
N THR A 42 -10.49 -9.20 -12.78
CA THR A 42 -9.76 -9.75 -11.63
C THR A 42 -10.02 -8.95 -10.35
N ALA A 43 -10.21 -7.63 -10.47
CA ALA A 43 -10.48 -6.81 -9.31
C ALA A 43 -11.91 -6.96 -8.80
N VAL A 44 -12.86 -7.12 -9.72
CA VAL A 44 -14.26 -7.44 -9.40
C VAL A 44 -14.36 -8.81 -8.72
N ASP A 45 -13.70 -9.83 -9.28
CA ASP A 45 -13.66 -11.18 -8.71
C ASP A 45 -13.08 -11.18 -7.28
N GLY A 46 -12.01 -10.44 -7.03
CA GLY A 46 -11.41 -10.31 -5.69
C GLY A 46 -12.33 -9.62 -4.67
N TYR A 47 -13.16 -8.67 -5.10
CA TYR A 47 -14.16 -8.07 -4.23
C TYR A 47 -15.37 -9.00 -4.01
N LEU A 48 -15.88 -9.63 -5.06
CA LEU A 48 -17.02 -10.56 -4.98
C LEU A 48 -16.70 -11.83 -4.20
N SER A 49 -15.43 -12.26 -4.18
CA SER A 49 -14.96 -13.38 -3.36
C SER A 49 -14.78 -13.00 -1.89
N GLY A 50 -14.83 -11.71 -1.54
CA GLY A 50 -14.56 -11.19 -0.21
C GLY A 50 -13.07 -11.10 0.14
N GLU A 51 -12.17 -11.24 -0.82
CA GLU A 51 -10.72 -11.06 -0.60
C GLU A 51 -10.36 -9.59 -0.33
N HIS A 52 -11.10 -8.66 -0.93
CA HIS A 52 -10.89 -7.22 -0.79
C HIS A 52 -12.17 -6.49 -0.37
N THR A 53 -12.00 -5.43 0.43
CA THR A 53 -13.10 -4.53 0.83
C THR A 53 -13.44 -3.51 -0.26
N GLY A 54 -14.64 -2.90 -0.21
CA GLY A 54 -15.03 -1.88 -1.19
C GLY A 54 -14.12 -0.66 -1.18
N LYS A 55 -13.57 -0.31 -0.01
CA LYS A 55 -12.55 0.74 0.14
C LYS A 55 -11.26 0.41 -0.62
N GLU A 56 -10.81 -0.84 -0.58
CA GLU A 56 -9.66 -1.28 -1.35
C GLU A 56 -9.96 -1.26 -2.85
N LEU A 57 -11.17 -1.67 -3.26
CA LEU A 57 -11.59 -1.66 -4.65
C LEU A 57 -11.66 -0.23 -5.22
N ILE A 58 -12.19 0.73 -4.46
CA ILE A 58 -12.21 2.16 -4.84
C ILE A 58 -10.78 2.71 -4.94
N SER A 59 -9.90 2.33 -4.00
CA SER A 59 -8.48 2.71 -4.03
C SER A 59 -7.79 2.11 -5.26
N TYR A 60 -8.08 0.86 -5.61
CA TYR A 60 -7.59 0.19 -6.81
C TYR A 60 -8.05 0.91 -8.08
N ALA A 61 -9.33 1.25 -8.17
CA ALA A 61 -9.91 1.93 -9.32
C ALA A 61 -9.28 3.31 -9.58
N SER A 62 -8.76 3.95 -8.54
CA SER A 62 -8.10 5.26 -8.64
C SER A 62 -6.59 5.15 -8.90
N ASN A 63 -5.91 4.20 -8.26
CA ASN A 63 -4.45 4.11 -8.26
C ASN A 63 -3.89 2.99 -9.16
N GLY A 64 -4.73 2.06 -9.63
CA GLY A 64 -4.35 0.88 -10.39
C GLY A 64 -3.60 -0.19 -9.59
N ILE A 65 -3.48 -0.02 -8.27
CA ILE A 65 -2.68 -0.88 -7.39
C ILE A 65 -3.54 -1.25 -6.19
N TRP A 66 -3.68 -2.54 -5.94
CA TRP A 66 -4.25 -3.02 -4.68
C TRP A 66 -3.24 -2.61 -3.65
N LYS A 67 -3.65 -1.75 -2.68
CA LYS A 67 -2.76 -1.34 -1.58
C LYS A 67 -1.85 -2.52 -1.26
N LEU A 68 -0.55 -2.37 -1.53
CA LEU A 68 0.37 -3.48 -1.38
C LEU A 68 0.09 -4.07 -0.01
N LYS A 69 -0.16 -5.39 0.06
CA LYS A 69 -0.38 -6.16 1.30
C LYS A 69 0.74 -5.94 2.34
N HIS A 70 1.79 -5.23 1.96
CA HIS A 70 2.73 -4.55 2.84
C HIS A 70 2.07 -3.35 3.53
N HIS A 71 1.18 -3.63 4.49
CA HIS A 71 1.31 -2.95 5.77
C HIS A 71 2.66 -3.39 6.35
N LEU A 72 3.78 -2.94 5.77
CA LEU A 72 4.99 -2.85 6.57
C LEU A 72 4.53 -1.93 7.70
N THR A 73 4.46 -2.45 8.92
CA THR A 73 4.27 -1.57 10.08
C THR A 73 5.31 -0.46 9.98
N GLN A 74 5.07 0.69 10.63
CA GLN A 74 6.07 1.76 10.64
C GLN A 74 7.48 1.18 10.91
N GLU A 75 7.54 0.23 11.86
CA GLU A 75 8.71 -0.58 12.18
C GLU A 75 9.29 -1.39 11.00
N GLU A 76 8.50 -2.14 10.22
CA GLU A 76 9.05 -2.89 9.09
C GLU A 76 9.52 -1.97 7.95
N SER A 77 8.85 -0.83 7.75
CA SER A 77 9.30 0.18 6.78
C SER A 77 10.62 0.80 7.23
N ASP A 78 10.73 1.13 8.51
CA ASP A 78 11.95 1.67 9.12
C ASP A 78 13.09 0.64 9.07
N ARG A 79 12.80 -0.64 9.33
CA ARG A 79 13.78 -1.74 9.19
C ARG A 79 14.32 -1.84 7.77
N LYS A 80 13.43 -1.80 6.78
CA LYS A 80 13.82 -1.87 5.36
C LYS A 80 14.66 -0.65 4.96
N PHE A 81 14.23 0.55 5.35
CA PHE A 81 14.96 1.79 5.09
C PHE A 81 16.37 1.77 5.69
N LEU A 82 16.51 1.29 6.93
CA LEU A 82 17.81 1.18 7.61
C LEU A 82 18.71 0.09 6.99
N ARG A 83 18.15 -0.99 6.42
CA ARG A 83 18.92 -1.98 5.65
C ARG A 83 19.42 -1.40 4.32
N GLU A 84 18.59 -0.63 3.62
CA GLU A 84 18.98 0.03 2.36
C GLU A 84 19.95 1.20 2.58
N HIS A 85 19.85 1.86 3.74
CA HIS A 85 20.65 3.03 4.10
C HIS A 85 21.22 2.93 5.53
N PRO A 86 22.17 2.01 5.77
CA PRO A 86 22.70 1.75 7.12
C PRO A 86 23.35 2.97 7.78
N LYS A 87 23.81 3.96 7.00
CA LYS A 87 24.33 5.24 7.53
C LYS A 87 23.38 5.94 8.51
N PHE A 88 22.06 5.80 8.34
CA PHE A 88 21.07 6.45 9.19
C PHE A 88 20.91 5.76 10.56
N ILE A 89 21.50 4.56 10.73
CA ILE A 89 21.47 3.87 12.01
C ILE A 89 22.19 4.67 13.11
N LEU A 90 23.20 5.47 12.72
CA LEU A 90 24.00 6.31 13.59
C LEU A 90 23.24 7.54 14.12
N ASN A 91 22.14 7.95 13.48
CA ASN A 91 21.38 9.11 13.93
C ASN A 91 20.65 8.80 15.25
N ASN A 92 20.04 7.62 15.37
CA ASN A 92 19.22 7.21 16.52
C ASN A 92 19.57 5.78 16.97
N ILE A 93 20.78 5.56 17.49
CA ILE A 93 21.31 4.23 17.84
C ILE A 93 20.39 3.48 18.82
N GLU A 94 19.89 4.12 19.87
CA GLU A 94 19.06 3.47 20.89
C GLU A 94 17.70 2.99 20.37
N GLU A 95 17.02 3.81 19.57
CA GLU A 95 15.72 3.47 18.98
C GLU A 95 15.88 2.42 17.88
N ASN A 96 16.90 2.57 17.04
CA ASN A 96 17.18 1.62 15.97
C ASN A 96 17.59 0.24 16.52
N ARG A 97 18.26 0.18 17.68
CA ARG A 97 18.60 -1.11 18.34
C ARG A 97 17.36 -1.91 18.71
N LYS A 98 16.24 -1.26 19.07
CA LYS A 98 14.98 -1.93 19.39
C LYS A 98 14.30 -2.55 18.16
N LEU A 99 14.63 -2.06 16.97
CA LEU A 99 14.06 -2.53 15.70
C LEU A 99 14.74 -3.82 15.17
N PHE A 100 15.91 -4.20 15.69
CA PHE A 100 16.69 -5.31 15.15
C PHE A 100 17.18 -6.25 16.26
N SER A 101 17.57 -7.46 15.88
CA SER A 101 18.34 -8.33 16.78
C SER A 101 19.75 -7.77 16.97
N GLU A 102 20.37 -8.05 18.13
CA GLU A 102 21.72 -7.54 18.48
C GLU A 102 22.75 -7.79 17.37
N GLU A 103 22.74 -8.99 16.77
CA GLU A 103 23.65 -9.36 15.67
C GLU A 103 23.40 -8.54 14.39
N GLU A 104 22.15 -8.38 13.99
CA GLU A 104 21.76 -7.61 12.80
C GLU A 104 22.09 -6.13 12.97
N PHE A 105 21.87 -5.58 14.17
CA PHE A 105 22.20 -4.20 14.51
C PHE A 105 23.71 -3.93 14.43
N GLN A 106 24.54 -4.81 14.98
CA GLN A 106 26.01 -4.69 14.90
C GLN A 106 26.52 -4.76 13.46
N ASN A 107 25.92 -5.62 12.63
CA ASN A 107 26.26 -5.70 11.21
C ASN A 107 25.92 -4.39 10.47
N LEU A 108 24.74 -3.80 10.73
CA LEU A 108 24.33 -2.52 10.15
C LEU A 108 25.21 -1.36 10.63
N LEU A 109 25.59 -1.33 11.92
CA LEU A 109 26.53 -0.34 12.46
C LEU A 109 27.90 -0.41 11.78
N SER A 110 28.45 -1.61 11.60
CA SER A 110 29.72 -1.80 10.91
C SER A 110 29.66 -1.31 9.46
N GLN A 111 28.56 -1.59 8.75
CA GLN A 111 28.31 -1.07 7.42
C GLN A 111 28.21 0.46 7.40
N ALA A 112 27.49 1.05 8.36
CA ALA A 112 27.34 2.50 8.50
C ALA A 112 28.70 3.20 8.69
N HIS A 113 29.56 2.65 9.56
CA HIS A 113 30.91 3.17 9.78
C HIS A 113 31.80 3.06 8.53
N LYS A 114 31.71 1.95 7.79
CA LYS A 114 32.44 1.77 6.52
C LYS A 114 32.01 2.79 5.47
N ILE A 115 30.71 3.03 5.33
CA ILE A 115 30.15 3.98 4.36
C ILE A 115 30.49 5.42 4.75
N SER A 116 30.43 5.75 6.05
CA SER A 116 30.81 7.06 6.57
C SER A 116 32.29 7.36 6.30
N LYS A 117 33.16 6.37 6.47
CA LYS A 117 34.61 6.48 6.21
C LYS A 117 34.95 6.65 4.72
N PHE A 118 34.13 6.13 3.81
CA PHE A 118 34.36 6.20 2.37
C PHE A 118 33.92 7.52 1.70
N LYS A 119 33.22 8.40 2.41
CA LYS A 119 32.70 9.67 1.85
C LYS A 119 33.55 10.89 2.21
N GLY A 120 34.74 10.66 2.78
CA GLY A 120 35.65 11.69 3.29
C GLY A 120 37.02 11.73 2.60
N ASP A 121 37.12 11.28 1.35
CA ASP A 121 38.29 11.47 0.46
C ASP A 121 37.88 12.31 -0.76
#